data_AF-A0A3D1WHH9-F1
#
_entry.id   AF-A0A3D1WHH9-F1
#
_cell.length_a   1.000
_cell.length_b   1.000
_cell.length_c   1.000
_cell.angle_alpha   90.00
_cell.angle_beta   90.00
_cell.angle_gamma   90.00
#
_symmetry.space_group_name_H-M   'P 1'
#
loop_
_entity.id
_entity.type
_entity.pdbx_description
1 polymer ?
#
loop_
_entity_poly.entity_id
_entity_poly.type
_entity_poly.pdbx_seq_one_letter_code
_entity_poly.pdbx_strand_id
1 'polypeptide(L)'
;MISLFYKEFELGVLSFDNDSNEFVYNSNIENEKKADEKYFGLELYNLFGSQNRRSQNLFSQFCEIAGCLNRPDIIRMAGIEKGDSLYQKLEKLSKLKLNDEDYFIRFKK
;
A
#
# COMPACT_ATOMS: atom_id res chain seq x y z
N MET A 1 -2.82 -8.11 -6.84
CA MET A 1 -2.93 -6.66 -6.54
C MET A 1 -2.65 -6.45 -5.06
N ILE A 2 -2.32 -5.23 -4.63
CA ILE A 2 -1.97 -4.95 -3.23
C ILE A 2 -2.83 -3.81 -2.72
N SER A 3 -3.58 -4.06 -1.66
CA SER A 3 -4.53 -3.11 -1.10
C SER A 3 -3.90 -2.35 0.05
N LEU A 4 -4.14 -1.04 0.11
CA LEU A 4 -3.87 -0.20 1.26
C LEU A 4 -5.10 -0.16 2.14
N PHE A 5 -4.90 -0.41 3.42
CA PHE A 5 -5.91 -0.30 4.45
C PHE A 5 -5.53 0.79 5.44
N TYR A 6 -6.56 1.38 6.04
CA TYR A 6 -6.46 2.12 7.29
C TYR A 6 -7.53 1.57 8.23
N LYS A 7 -7.09 0.97 9.34
CA LYS A 7 -7.97 0.23 10.25
C LYS A 7 -8.78 -0.81 9.44
N GLU A 8 -10.11 -0.81 9.54
CA GLU A 8 -10.97 -1.74 8.80
C GLU A 8 -11.22 -1.36 7.32
N PHE A 9 -10.83 -0.17 6.87
CA PHE A 9 -11.22 0.35 5.56
C PHE A 9 -10.16 0.10 4.49
N GLU A 10 -10.54 -0.59 3.40
CA GLU A 10 -9.72 -0.68 2.19
C GLU A 10 -9.77 0.67 1.46
N LEU A 11 -8.68 1.44 1.53
CA LEU A 11 -8.57 2.79 0.96
C LEU A 11 -8.29 2.80 -0.53
N GLY A 12 -7.67 1.74 -1.05
CA GLY A 12 -7.37 1.66 -2.47
C GLY A 12 -6.45 0.51 -2.81
N VAL A 13 -6.19 0.35 -4.10
CA VAL A 13 -5.47 -0.78 -4.65
C VAL A 13 -4.33 -0.30 -5.54
N LEU A 14 -3.16 -0.86 -5.31
CA LEU A 14 -1.99 -0.74 -6.14
C LEU A 14 -1.84 -2.00 -7.02
N SER A 15 -1.67 -1.79 -8.31
CA SER A 15 -1.25 -2.80 -9.27
C SER A 15 0.07 -2.39 -9.92
N PHE A 16 0.71 -3.34 -10.60
CA PHE A 16 1.89 -3.08 -11.40
C PHE A 16 1.59 -3.40 -12.85
N ASP A 17 1.86 -2.44 -13.72
CA ASP A 17 1.69 -2.53 -15.16
C ASP A 17 3.05 -2.90 -15.78
N ASN A 18 3.17 -4.15 -16.26
CA ASN A 18 4.41 -4.66 -16.82
C ASN A 18 4.78 -4.00 -18.15
N ASP A 19 3.79 -3.51 -18.92
CA ASP A 19 4.03 -2.94 -20.24
C ASP A 19 4.66 -1.55 -20.12
N SER A 20 4.20 -0.77 -19.14
CA SER A 20 4.75 0.56 -18.83
C SER A 20 5.83 0.54 -17.75
N ASN A 21 6.05 -0.57 -17.05
CA ASN A 21 6.97 -0.70 -15.92
C ASN A 21 6.67 0.35 -14.81
N GLU A 22 5.38 0.58 -14.55
CA GLU A 22 4.88 1.54 -13.57
C GLU A 22 3.89 0.90 -12.60
N PHE A 23 3.77 1.46 -11.41
CA PHE A 23 2.64 1.13 -10.54
C PHE A 23 1.44 1.99 -10.90
N VAL A 24 0.24 1.42 -10.74
CA VAL A 24 -1.04 2.08 -10.94
C VAL A 24 -1.83 2.03 -9.63
N TYR A 25 -2.22 3.18 -9.09
CA TYR A 25 -3.02 3.28 -7.89
C TYR A 25 -4.44 3.77 -8.21
N ASN A 26 -5.42 3.11 -7.59
CA ASN A 26 -6.82 3.50 -7.65
C ASN A 26 -7.41 3.51 -6.22
N SER A 27 -7.96 4.65 -5.85
CA SER A 27 -8.62 4.86 -4.57
C SER A 27 -9.99 4.20 -4.53
N ASN A 28 -10.36 3.71 -3.36
CA ASN A 28 -11.72 3.35 -3.01
C ASN A 28 -12.38 4.55 -2.33
N ILE A 29 -12.86 5.49 -3.14
CA ILE A 29 -13.42 6.78 -2.71
C ILE A 29 -14.50 6.63 -1.64
N GLU A 30 -15.32 5.58 -1.70
CA GLU A 30 -16.36 5.33 -0.72
C GLU A 30 -15.77 5.03 0.66
N ASN A 31 -14.77 4.15 0.72
CA ASN A 31 -14.12 3.80 1.98
C ASN A 31 -13.22 4.91 2.50
N GLU A 32 -12.57 5.69 1.63
CA GLU A 32 -11.79 6.86 2.04
C GLU A 32 -12.68 7.87 2.78
N LYS A 33 -13.88 8.15 2.26
CA LYS A 33 -14.87 9.02 2.91
C LYS A 33 -15.36 8.46 4.24
N LYS A 34 -15.75 7.18 4.28
CA LYS A 34 -16.20 6.53 5.54
C LYS A 34 -15.12 6.54 6.61
N ALA A 35 -13.87 6.31 6.22
CA ALA A 35 -12.75 6.36 7.13
C ALA A 35 -12.53 7.79 7.66
N ASP A 36 -12.57 8.80 6.79
CA ASP A 36 -12.37 10.20 7.17
C ASP A 36 -13.47 10.69 8.13
N GLU A 37 -14.72 10.34 7.86
CA GLU A 37 -15.87 10.60 8.74
C GLU A 37 -15.72 9.95 10.12
N LYS A 38 -15.12 8.76 10.19
CA LYS A 38 -15.01 7.99 11.43
C LYS A 38 -13.79 8.37 12.28
N TYR A 39 -12.64 8.60 11.66
CA TYR A 39 -11.37 8.69 12.36
C TYR A 39 -10.67 10.06 12.26
N PHE A 40 -11.22 11.02 11.50
CA PHE A 40 -10.69 12.36 11.22
C PHE A 40 -9.27 12.36 10.61
N GLY A 41 -9.07 13.07 9.51
CA GLY A 41 -7.74 13.39 8.98
C GLY A 41 -7.17 12.36 8.01
N LEU A 42 -8.01 11.55 7.36
CA LEU A 42 -7.57 10.70 6.26
C LEU A 42 -7.23 11.49 5.01
N GLU A 43 -7.75 12.70 4.82
CA GLU A 43 -7.38 13.54 3.67
C GLU A 43 -5.87 13.89 3.63
N LEU A 44 -5.12 13.56 4.69
CA LEU A 44 -3.71 13.91 4.86
C LEU A 44 -2.71 12.94 4.22
N TYR A 45 -3.13 11.74 3.76
CA TYR A 45 -2.20 10.89 2.98
C TYR A 45 -2.28 11.26 1.50
N ASN A 46 -1.10 11.32 0.85
CA ASN A 46 -0.91 11.85 -0.50
C ASN A 46 -1.58 11.05 -1.63
N LEU A 47 -2.41 10.05 -1.33
CA LEU A 47 -3.10 9.22 -2.32
C LEU A 47 -4.63 9.37 -2.30
N PHE A 48 -5.20 10.13 -1.35
CA PHE A 48 -6.65 10.34 -1.25
C PHE A 48 -7.26 10.80 -2.58
N GLY A 49 -8.39 10.22 -2.98
CA GLY A 49 -9.10 10.62 -4.19
C GLY A 49 -8.41 10.29 -5.51
N SER A 50 -7.26 9.60 -5.51
CA SER A 50 -6.48 9.31 -6.71
C SER A 50 -7.15 8.25 -7.59
N GLN A 51 -7.28 8.53 -8.89
CA GLN A 51 -7.79 7.59 -9.90
C GLN A 51 -6.75 7.39 -11.02
N ASN A 52 -6.45 6.14 -11.38
CA ASN A 52 -5.46 5.75 -12.38
C ASN A 52 -4.13 6.51 -12.23
N ARG A 53 -3.68 6.73 -10.99
CA ARG A 53 -2.42 7.42 -10.74
C ARG A 53 -1.28 6.48 -11.09
N ARG A 54 -0.34 6.94 -11.91
CA ARG A 54 0.78 6.14 -12.41
C ARG A 54 2.11 6.74 -11.98
N SER A 55 3.00 5.90 -11.42
CA SER A 55 4.39 6.27 -11.14
C SER A 55 5.16 5.07 -10.59
N GLN A 56 6.47 4.99 -10.87
CA GLN A 56 7.37 4.11 -10.12
C GLN A 56 7.49 4.51 -8.64
N ASN A 57 7.32 5.79 -8.32
CA ASN A 57 7.43 6.32 -6.95
C ASN A 57 6.27 5.91 -6.04
N LEU A 58 5.17 5.40 -6.60
CA LEU A 58 4.05 4.90 -5.80
C LEU A 58 4.47 3.76 -4.89
N PHE A 59 5.48 2.96 -5.26
CA PHE A 59 6.05 1.95 -4.38
C PHE A 59 6.51 2.55 -3.05
N SER A 60 7.37 3.57 -3.10
CA SER A 60 7.91 4.22 -1.91
C SER A 60 6.80 4.87 -1.09
N GLN A 61 5.86 5.56 -1.74
CA GLN A 61 4.72 6.18 -1.06
C GLN A 61 3.85 5.14 -0.34
N PHE A 62 3.56 4.00 -0.97
CA PHE A 62 2.81 2.91 -0.36
C PHE A 62 3.50 2.37 0.89
N CYS A 63 4.81 2.18 0.79
CA CYS A 63 5.60 1.64 1.88
C CYS A 63 5.80 2.62 3.04
N GLU A 64 5.92 3.92 2.75
CA GLU A 64 5.97 4.98 3.75
C GLU A 64 4.68 5.05 4.54
N ILE A 65 3.52 5.05 3.84
CA ILE A 65 2.20 5.05 4.49
C ILE A 65 2.04 3.83 5.38
N ALA A 66 2.39 2.64 4.89
CA ALA A 66 2.28 1.39 5.65
C ALA A 66 3.40 1.16 6.69
N GLY A 67 4.38 2.08 6.80
CA GLY A 67 5.50 1.99 7.74
C GLY A 67 6.41 0.76 7.58
N CYS A 68 6.37 0.06 6.43
CA CYS A 68 6.88 -1.30 6.32
C CYS A 68 8.34 -1.41 5.84
N LEU A 69 8.89 -0.40 5.17
CA LEU A 69 10.29 -0.41 4.70
C LEU A 69 11.32 0.13 5.69
N ASN A 70 10.90 0.86 6.72
CA ASN A 70 11.82 1.45 7.70
C ASN A 70 12.15 0.50 8.86
N ARG A 71 11.67 -0.76 8.80
CA ARG A 71 11.74 -1.77 9.85
C ARG A 71 12.55 -2.98 9.38
N PRO A 72 13.85 -3.09 9.73
CA PRO A 72 14.71 -4.21 9.30
C PRO A 72 14.17 -5.60 9.69
N ASP A 73 13.48 -5.69 10.82
CA ASP A 73 12.82 -6.90 11.29
C ASP A 73 11.69 -7.34 10.36
N ILE A 74 10.87 -6.40 9.87
CA ILE A 74 9.78 -6.65 8.91
C ILE A 74 10.36 -7.13 7.57
N ILE A 75 11.40 -6.48 7.07
CA ILE A 75 12.08 -6.88 5.82
C ILE A 75 12.59 -8.32 5.91
N ARG A 76 13.22 -8.67 7.05
CA ARG A 76 13.71 -10.03 7.29
C ARG A 76 12.57 -11.05 7.39
N MET A 77 11.50 -10.70 8.10
CA MET A 77 10.31 -11.56 8.21
C MET A 77 9.63 -11.80 6.87
N ALA A 78 9.63 -10.80 5.98
CA ALA A 78 9.05 -10.89 4.64
C ALA A 78 9.88 -11.78 3.69
N GLY A 79 11.11 -12.18 4.08
CA GLY A 79 12.00 -12.95 3.21
C GLY A 79 12.39 -12.19 1.94
N ILE A 80 12.57 -10.86 2.06
CA ILE A 80 13.01 -10.03 0.93
C ILE A 80 14.49 -10.30 0.63
N GLU A 81 14.79 -10.55 -0.64
CA GLU A 81 16.12 -10.85 -1.14
C GLU A 81 16.68 -9.68 -1.97
N LYS A 82 18.01 -9.63 -2.12
CA LYS A 82 18.70 -8.54 -2.86
C LYS A 82 18.27 -8.45 -4.34
N GLY A 83 17.85 -9.57 -4.94
CA GLY A 83 17.40 -9.66 -6.33
C GLY A 83 15.92 -9.34 -6.57
N ASP A 84 15.12 -9.15 -5.51
CA ASP A 84 13.69 -8.90 -5.67
C ASP A 84 13.41 -7.56 -6.37
N SER A 85 12.50 -7.58 -7.34
CA SER A 85 11.92 -6.37 -7.93
C SER A 85 11.11 -5.57 -6.90
N LEU A 86 10.83 -4.29 -7.20
CA LEU A 86 9.99 -3.46 -6.32
C LEU A 86 8.62 -4.11 -6.08
N TYR A 87 8.00 -4.67 -7.11
CA TYR A 87 6.72 -5.36 -6.97
C TYR A 87 6.83 -6.63 -6.11
N GLN A 88 7.88 -7.45 -6.29
CA GLN A 88 8.11 -8.64 -5.47
C GLN A 88 8.30 -8.29 -3.98
N LYS A 89 9.03 -7.21 -3.70
CA LYS A 89 9.19 -6.70 -2.32
C LYS A 89 7.83 -6.34 -1.72
N LEU A 90 7.01 -5.58 -2.45
CA LEU A 90 5.68 -5.18 -1.98
C LEU A 90 4.77 -6.40 -1.78
N GLU A 91 4.81 -7.36 -2.69
CA GLU A 91 4.04 -8.59 -2.60
C GLU A 91 4.41 -9.38 -1.34
N LYS A 92 5.71 -9.58 -1.09
CA LYS A 92 6.21 -10.26 0.11
C LYS A 92 5.78 -9.55 1.39
N LEU A 93 5.90 -8.22 1.46
CA LEU A 93 5.44 -7.42 2.60
C LEU A 93 3.94 -7.56 2.83
N SER A 94 3.14 -7.48 1.77
CA SER A 94 1.67 -7.55 1.84
C SER A 94 1.12 -8.91 2.30
N LYS A 95 1.96 -9.95 2.29
CA LYS A 95 1.63 -11.29 2.81
C LYS A 95 1.92 -11.44 4.31
N LEU A 96 2.68 -10.52 4.91
CA LEU A 96 2.94 -10.54 6.35
C LEU A 96 1.71 -10.08 7.13
N LYS A 97 1.26 -10.89 8.09
CA LYS A 97 0.26 -10.47 9.08
C LYS A 97 0.92 -9.63 10.17
N LEU A 98 1.22 -8.38 9.86
CA LEU A 98 1.66 -7.37 10.82
C LEU A 98 0.45 -6.81 11.59
N ASN A 99 0.70 -6.02 12.63
CA ASN A 99 -0.34 -5.45 13.46
C ASN A 99 -1.18 -4.45 12.64
N ASP A 100 -2.45 -4.77 12.41
CA ASP A 100 -3.39 -4.02 11.55
C ASP A 100 -4.04 -2.85 12.31
N GLU A 101 -3.28 -2.17 13.15
CA GLU A 101 -3.80 -1.14 14.05
C GLU A 101 -3.92 0.24 13.41
N ASP A 102 -3.30 0.49 12.25
CA ASP A 102 -3.32 1.79 11.57
C ASP A 102 -3.32 1.57 10.06
N TYR A 103 -2.40 2.19 9.32
CA TYR A 103 -2.13 1.86 7.92
C TYR A 103 -1.43 0.52 7.78
N PHE A 104 -1.93 -0.34 6.89
CA PHE A 104 -1.29 -1.60 6.54
C PHE A 104 -1.60 -2.02 5.11
N ILE A 105 -0.85 -2.99 4.60
CA ILE A 105 -1.02 -3.52 3.24
C ILE A 105 -1.37 -5.01 3.26
N ARG A 106 -2.22 -5.42 2.32
CA ARG A 106 -2.65 -6.80 2.16
C ARG A 106 -2.58 -7.22 0.70
N PHE A 107 -2.09 -8.43 0.47
CA PHE A 107 -2.17 -9.03 -0.86
C PHE A 107 -3.64 -9.35 -1.19
N LYS A 108 -4.11 -8.84 -2.32
CA LYS A 108 -5.42 -9.16 -2.89
C LYS A 108 -5.21 -10.09 -4.08
N LYS A 109 -5.66 -11.34 -3.91
CA LYS A 109 -5.69 -12.35 -4.97
C LYS A 109 -6.61 -11.91 -6.11
#